data_AF-C0KT85-F1
#
_entry.id   AF-C0KT85-F1
#
_cell.length_a   1.000
_cell.length_b   1.000
_cell.length_c   1.000
_cell.angle_alpha   90.00
_cell.angle_beta   90.00
_cell.angle_gamma   90.00
#
_symmetry.space_group_name_H-M   'P 1'
#
loop_
_entity.id
_entity.type
_entity.pdbx_description
1 polymer ?
#
loop_
_entity_poly.entity_id
_entity_poly.type
_entity_poly.pdbx_seq_one_letter_code
_entity_poly.pdbx_strand_id
1 'polypeptide(L)'
;IKISRKIENHIEIVIRAQKPEIFIGKKGENLKNFQKEIKKLIFKYRGLNQSRNAQSKPKLRVILHVIRCQNGASSIADFLVENLEKRIPYKIVFVLLKKHLKKIRQRERALRSSAVSTSIESSPGLGAADGSVFEQDRAGSVNGASFNSALTLPKEPPTSLSDPGILPKEAARQSP
;
A
#
# COMPACT_ATOMS: atom_id res chain seq x y z
N ILE A 1 0.51 -7.54 -1.45
CA ILE A 1 -0.81 -7.84 -0.84
C ILE A 1 -0.68 -7.63 0.66
N LYS A 2 -1.66 -7.02 1.34
CA LYS A 2 -1.67 -6.89 2.81
C LYS A 2 -2.85 -7.67 3.36
N ILE A 3 -2.58 -8.52 4.35
CA ILE A 3 -3.60 -9.33 5.03
C ILE A 3 -3.58 -8.95 6.50
N SER A 4 -4.75 -8.66 7.05
CA SER A 4 -4.92 -8.25 8.45
C SER A 4 -6.08 -9.03 9.07
N ARG A 5 -5.87 -9.52 10.30
CA ARG A 5 -6.92 -10.09 11.14
C ARG A 5 -7.27 -9.06 12.20
N LYS A 6 -8.49 -8.52 12.18
CA LYS A 6 -8.91 -7.42 13.07
C LYS A 6 -9.55 -7.91 14.35
N ILE A 7 -10.52 -8.81 14.22
CA ILE A 7 -11.24 -9.46 15.33
C ILE A 7 -11.40 -10.93 15.00
N GLU A 8 -11.94 -11.70 15.94
CA GLU A 8 -12.28 -13.09 15.69
C GLU A 8 -13.16 -13.21 14.44
N ASN A 9 -12.83 -14.16 13.55
CA ASN A 9 -13.57 -14.41 12.32
C ASN A 9 -13.67 -13.22 11.34
N HIS A 10 -12.79 -12.21 11.44
CA HIS A 10 -12.72 -11.09 10.51
C HIS A 10 -11.34 -10.96 9.86
N ILE A 11 -11.31 -11.13 8.53
CA ILE A 11 -10.10 -11.00 7.71
C ILE A 11 -10.31 -9.85 6.72
N GLU A 12 -9.38 -8.91 6.72
CA GLU A 12 -9.30 -7.82 5.75
C GLU A 12 -8.11 -8.06 4.83
N ILE A 13 -8.38 -8.03 3.52
CA ILE A 13 -7.38 -8.21 2.49
C ILE A 13 -7.35 -6.93 1.65
N VAL A 14 -6.18 -6.30 1.58
CA VAL A 14 -5.94 -5.12 0.76
C VAL A 14 -4.98 -5.50 -0.36
N ILE A 15 -5.48 -5.45 -1.59
CA ILE A 15 -4.71 -5.70 -2.81
C ILE A 15 -4.44 -4.34 -3.46
N ARG A 16 -3.16 -4.01 -3.59
CA ARG A 16 -2.71 -2.85 -4.36
C ARG A 16 -2.26 -3.34 -5.73
N ALA A 17 -2.89 -2.85 -6.79
CA ALA A 17 -2.63 -3.32 -8.15
C ALA A 17 -2.58 -2.16 -9.15
N GLN A 18 -1.80 -2.29 -10.22
CA GLN A 18 -1.70 -1.27 -11.26
C GLN A 18 -2.98 -1.16 -12.10
N LYS A 19 -3.61 -2.31 -12.38
CA LYS A 19 -4.86 -2.46 -13.15
C LYS A 19 -5.92 -3.16 -12.28
N PRO A 20 -6.58 -2.44 -11.36
CA PRO A 20 -7.58 -3.02 -10.47
C PRO A 20 -8.82 -3.54 -11.22
N GLU A 21 -9.08 -3.02 -12.41
CA GLU A 21 -10.17 -3.39 -13.31
C GLU A 21 -10.21 -4.90 -13.61
N ILE A 22 -9.04 -5.53 -13.73
CA ILE A 22 -8.91 -6.98 -14.01
C ILE A 22 -9.44 -7.80 -12.82
N PHE A 23 -9.14 -7.37 -11.59
CA PHE A 23 -9.59 -8.03 -10.37
C PHE A 23 -11.08 -7.80 -10.07
N ILE A 24 -11.59 -6.62 -10.39
CA ILE A 24 -13.01 -6.28 -10.18
C ILE A 24 -13.88 -7.00 -11.22
N GLY A 25 -13.43 -7.05 -12.47
CA GLY A 25 -14.18 -7.61 -13.60
C GLY A 25 -15.37 -6.74 -14.02
N LYS A 26 -16.18 -7.25 -14.94
CA LYS A 26 -17.43 -6.57 -15.35
C LYS A 26 -18.37 -6.51 -14.15
N LYS A 27 -18.84 -5.31 -13.78
CA LYS A 27 -19.78 -5.05 -12.68
C LYS A 27 -19.37 -5.62 -11.30
N GLY A 28 -18.09 -5.94 -11.07
CA GLY A 28 -17.62 -6.48 -9.78
C GLY A 28 -17.88 -7.97 -9.54
N GLU A 29 -18.25 -8.73 -10.57
CA GLU A 29 -18.55 -10.16 -10.43
C GLU A 29 -17.34 -10.99 -9.97
N ASN A 30 -16.16 -10.75 -10.57
CA ASN A 30 -14.93 -11.46 -10.22
C ASN A 30 -14.57 -11.24 -8.74
N LEU A 31 -14.76 -10.03 -8.23
CA LEU A 31 -14.49 -9.70 -6.85
C LEU A 31 -15.35 -10.50 -5.88
N LYS A 32 -16.64 -10.68 -6.20
CA LYS A 32 -17.59 -11.47 -5.40
C LYS A 32 -17.23 -12.96 -5.43
N ASN A 33 -16.89 -13.49 -6.60
CA ASN A 33 -16.49 -14.89 -6.75
C ASN A 33 -15.19 -15.18 -5.98
N PHE A 34 -14.19 -14.32 -6.12
CA PHE A 34 -12.95 -14.42 -5.38
C PHE A 34 -13.15 -14.33 -3.86
N GLN A 35 -14.03 -13.45 -3.38
CA GLN A 35 -14.39 -13.38 -1.96
C GLN A 35 -15.06 -14.69 -1.47
N LYS A 36 -15.92 -15.31 -2.28
CA LYS A 36 -16.55 -16.60 -1.97
C LYS A 36 -15.52 -17.74 -1.93
N GLU A 37 -14.58 -17.77 -2.87
CA GLU A 37 -13.50 -18.75 -2.92
C GLU A 37 -12.59 -18.66 -1.70
N ILE A 38 -12.19 -17.45 -1.32
CA ILE A 38 -11.41 -17.21 -0.09
C ILE A 38 -12.18 -17.72 1.13
N LYS A 39 -13.47 -17.42 1.25
CA LYS A 39 -14.31 -17.94 2.35
C LYS A 39 -14.33 -19.46 2.35
N LYS A 40 -14.55 -20.10 1.19
CA LYS A 40 -14.58 -21.57 1.04
C LYS A 40 -13.24 -22.20 1.46
N LEU A 41 -12.12 -21.62 1.03
CA LEU A 41 -10.78 -22.08 1.40
C LEU A 41 -10.58 -22.00 2.91
N ILE A 42 -10.92 -20.88 3.53
CA ILE A 42 -10.75 -20.69 4.98
C ILE A 42 -11.62 -21.67 5.77
N PHE A 43 -12.89 -21.88 5.36
CA PHE A 43 -13.75 -22.87 6.02
C PHE A 43 -13.20 -24.29 5.90
N LYS A 44 -12.68 -24.66 4.72
CA LYS A 44 -12.02 -25.95 4.50
C LYS A 44 -10.82 -26.12 5.44
N TYR A 45 -9.93 -25.13 5.53
CA TYR A 45 -8.75 -25.19 6.39
C TYR A 45 -9.07 -25.24 7.88
N ARG A 46 -10.18 -24.64 8.32
CA ARG A 46 -10.59 -24.66 9.73
C ARG A 46 -11.28 -25.96 10.15
N GLY A 47 -11.42 -26.95 9.26
CA GLY A 47 -12.17 -28.18 9.54
C GLY A 47 -13.66 -27.92 9.78
N LEU A 48 -14.15 -26.72 9.46
CA LEU A 48 -15.56 -26.33 9.53
C LEU A 48 -16.28 -26.85 8.29
N ASN A 49 -16.30 -28.18 8.17
CA ASN A 49 -17.28 -28.85 7.33
C ASN A 49 -18.64 -28.45 7.86
N GLN A 50 -19.53 -28.00 6.97
CA GLN A 50 -20.84 -27.44 7.28
C GLN A 50 -21.56 -28.33 8.31
N SER A 51 -21.46 -27.99 9.60
CA SER A 51 -22.13 -28.72 10.66
C SER A 51 -23.63 -28.67 10.34
N ARG A 52 -24.25 -29.86 10.24
CA ARG A 52 -25.68 -30.02 9.95
C ARG A 52 -26.56 -29.45 11.07
N ASN A 53 -25.98 -29.03 12.19
CA ASN A 53 -26.68 -28.30 13.24
C ASN A 53 -26.77 -26.81 12.90
N ALA A 54 -27.99 -26.35 12.64
CA ALA A 54 -28.35 -24.99 12.24
C ALA A 54 -28.03 -23.89 13.29
N GLN A 55 -27.49 -24.25 14.46
CA GLN A 55 -27.45 -23.39 15.64
C GLN A 55 -26.17 -22.52 15.78
N SER A 56 -25.04 -22.82 15.12
CA SER A 56 -23.89 -21.89 15.12
C SER A 56 -22.92 -22.08 13.94
N LYS A 57 -23.32 -21.66 12.73
CA LYS A 57 -22.34 -21.50 11.64
C LYS A 57 -21.39 -20.34 11.99
N PRO A 58 -20.07 -20.54 12.13
CA PRO A 58 -19.16 -19.45 12.44
C PRO A 58 -19.16 -18.41 11.31
N LYS A 59 -19.50 -17.18 11.67
CA LYS A 59 -19.72 -16.07 10.74
C LYS A 59 -18.39 -15.45 10.32
N LEU A 60 -17.74 -16.02 9.32
CA LEU A 60 -16.51 -15.46 8.73
C LEU A 60 -16.84 -14.21 7.88
N ARG A 61 -16.33 -13.05 8.30
CA ARG A 61 -16.34 -11.81 7.52
C ARG A 61 -15.01 -11.66 6.78
N VAL A 62 -15.07 -11.63 5.46
CA VAL A 62 -13.92 -11.34 4.60
C VAL A 62 -14.20 -10.03 3.89
N ILE A 63 -13.36 -9.02 4.10
CA ILE A 63 -13.44 -7.74 3.41
C ILE A 63 -12.26 -7.66 2.43
N LEU A 64 -12.56 -7.29 1.19
CA LEU A 64 -11.57 -7.21 0.12
C LEU A 64 -11.57 -5.80 -0.46
N HIS A 65 -10.42 -5.13 -0.38
CA HIS A 65 -10.19 -3.83 -0.98
C HIS A 65 -9.18 -3.96 -2.11
N VAL A 66 -9.56 -3.53 -3.31
CA VAL A 66 -8.66 -3.44 -4.46
C VAL A 66 -8.41 -1.97 -4.75
N ILE A 67 -7.16 -1.54 -4.58
CA ILE A 67 -6.75 -0.15 -4.68
C ILE A 67 -5.78 0.00 -5.85
N ARG A 68 -6.00 1.01 -6.70
CA ARG A 68 -5.06 1.36 -7.77
C ARG A 68 -3.75 1.87 -7.17
N CYS A 69 -2.63 1.27 -7.56
CA CYS A 69 -1.29 1.69 -7.15
C CYS A 69 -0.34 1.59 -8.34
N GLN A 70 0.31 2.70 -8.70
CA GLN A 70 1.19 2.78 -9.88
C GLN A 70 2.66 3.04 -9.55
N ASN A 71 2.99 3.22 -8.27
CA ASN A 71 4.31 3.66 -7.81
C ASN A 71 5.06 2.59 -6.98
N GLY A 72 4.54 1.36 -6.93
CA GLY A 72 5.19 0.27 -6.22
C GLY A 72 6.45 -0.21 -6.96
N ALA A 73 7.50 -0.58 -6.22
CA ALA A 73 8.72 -1.16 -6.77
C ALA A 73 8.42 -2.38 -7.67
N SER A 74 7.45 -3.22 -7.31
CA SER A 74 7.00 -4.35 -8.13
C SER A 74 6.54 -3.92 -9.52
N SER A 75 5.76 -2.85 -9.63
CA SER A 75 5.29 -2.35 -10.94
C SER A 75 6.42 -1.78 -11.80
N ILE A 76 7.46 -1.25 -11.17
CA ILE A 76 8.68 -0.79 -11.87
C ILE A 76 9.50 -2.00 -12.33
N ALA A 77 9.61 -3.03 -11.51
CA ALA A 77 10.28 -4.28 -11.88
C ALA A 77 9.57 -4.94 -13.07
N ASP A 78 8.24 -5.07 -13.03
CA ASP A 78 7.44 -5.60 -14.14
C ASP A 78 7.66 -4.79 -15.42
N PHE A 79 7.70 -3.46 -15.33
CA PHE A 79 8.02 -2.59 -16.47
C PHE A 79 9.40 -2.88 -17.07
N LEU A 80 10.42 -3.08 -16.22
CA LEU A 80 11.76 -3.41 -16.69
C LEU A 80 11.78 -4.78 -17.37
N VAL A 81 11.18 -5.79 -16.74
CA VAL A 81 11.08 -7.16 -17.26
C VAL A 81 10.40 -7.15 -18.63
N GLU A 82 9.22 -6.54 -18.77
CA GLU A 82 8.47 -6.48 -20.04
C GLU A 82 9.26 -5.88 -21.21
N ASN A 83 10.16 -4.93 -20.94
CA ASN A 83 10.98 -4.29 -21.97
C ASN A 83 12.28 -5.05 -22.26
N LEU A 84 12.91 -5.61 -21.23
CA LEU A 84 14.13 -6.40 -21.38
C LEU A 84 13.85 -7.75 -22.02
N GLU A 85 12.70 -8.37 -21.76
CA GLU A 85 12.23 -9.58 -22.46
C GLU A 85 12.09 -9.34 -23.97
N LYS A 86 11.71 -8.13 -24.38
CA LYS A 86 11.65 -7.70 -25.79
C LYS A 86 13.02 -7.36 -26.38
N ARG A 87 14.10 -7.63 -25.65
CA ARG A 87 15.49 -7.33 -26.04
C ARG A 87 15.74 -5.84 -26.33
N ILE A 88 15.00 -4.95 -25.66
CA ILE A 88 15.22 -3.51 -25.79
C ILE A 88 16.50 -3.15 -25.01
N PRO A 89 17.45 -2.41 -25.62
CA PRO A 89 18.67 -1.98 -24.93
C PRO A 89 18.37 -1.20 -23.64
N TYR A 90 19.10 -1.52 -22.57
CA TYR A 90 18.85 -0.96 -21.24
C TYR A 90 18.83 0.57 -21.20
N LYS A 91 19.66 1.25 -22.01
CA LYS A 91 19.71 2.72 -22.10
C LYS A 91 18.35 3.29 -22.53
N ILE A 92 17.69 2.64 -23.47
CA ILE A 92 16.37 3.04 -23.97
C ILE A 92 15.31 2.78 -22.89
N VAL A 93 15.35 1.60 -22.27
CA VAL A 93 14.44 1.24 -21.17
C VAL A 93 14.54 2.27 -20.03
N PHE A 94 15.73 2.73 -19.70
CA PHE A 94 15.95 3.76 -18.67
C PHE A 94 15.32 5.11 -19.03
N VAL A 95 15.42 5.53 -20.30
CA VAL A 95 14.75 6.75 -20.80
C VAL A 95 13.22 6.60 -20.71
N LEU A 96 12.69 5.45 -21.12
CA LEU A 96 11.25 5.16 -21.04
C LEU A 96 10.76 5.12 -19.58
N LEU A 97 11.53 4.51 -18.68
CA LEU A 97 11.23 4.47 -17.25
C LEU A 97 11.18 5.88 -16.67
N LYS A 98 12.15 6.74 -16.96
CA LYS A 98 12.13 8.16 -16.52
C LYS A 98 10.86 8.87 -16.98
N LYS A 99 10.46 8.67 -18.25
CA LYS A 99 9.21 9.23 -18.79
C LYS A 99 7.98 8.68 -18.07
N HIS A 100 7.94 7.38 -17.82
CA HIS A 100 6.86 6.70 -17.11
C HIS A 100 6.70 7.23 -15.68
N LEU A 101 7.80 7.37 -14.93
CA LEU A 101 7.79 7.89 -13.56
C LEU A 101 7.33 9.35 -13.49
N LYS A 102 7.75 10.21 -14.44
CA LYS A 102 7.25 11.59 -14.54
C LYS A 102 5.73 11.63 -14.73
N LYS A 103 5.20 10.77 -15.60
CA LYS A 103 3.75 10.66 -15.87
C LYS A 103 2.96 10.20 -14.64
N ILE A 104 3.47 9.22 -13.88
CA ILE A 104 2.86 8.77 -12.63
C ILE A 104 2.80 9.92 -11.62
N ARG A 105 3.93 10.62 -11.42
CA ARG A 105 4.00 11.74 -10.47
C ARG A 105 3.03 12.87 -10.81
N GLN A 106 2.86 13.19 -12.09
CA GLN A 106 1.88 14.21 -12.53
C GLN A 106 0.44 13.78 -12.23
N ARG A 107 0.09 12.53 -12.53
CA ARG A 107 -1.26 11.99 -12.23
C ARG A 107 -1.55 11.98 -10.74
N GLU A 108 -0.58 11.61 -9.90
CA GLU A 108 -0.74 11.62 -8.45
C GLU A 108 -0.98 13.03 -7.90
N ARG A 109 -0.27 14.04 -8.43
CA ARG A 109 -0.51 15.44 -8.04
C ARG A 109 -1.92 15.89 -8.42
N ALA A 110 -2.37 15.58 -9.63
CA ALA A 110 -3.71 15.95 -10.10
C ALA A 110 -4.83 15.30 -9.26
N LEU A 111 -4.67 14.03 -8.90
CA LEU A 111 -5.61 13.33 -8.01
C LEU A 111 -5.63 13.97 -6.61
N ARG A 112 -4.47 14.38 -6.09
CA ARG A 112 -4.38 15.04 -4.78
C ARG A 112 -5.01 16.44 -4.79
N SER A 113 -4.75 17.25 -5.82
CA SER A 113 -5.35 18.59 -5.92
C SER A 113 -6.87 18.53 -6.06
N SER A 114 -7.40 17.55 -6.79
CA SER A 114 -8.85 17.35 -6.94
C SER A 114 -9.56 16.93 -5.65
N ALA A 115 -8.90 16.20 -4.75
CA ALA A 115 -9.49 15.78 -3.48
C ALA A 115 -9.51 16.91 -2.43
N VAL A 116 -8.57 17.85 -2.53
CA VAL A 116 -8.51 19.02 -1.63
C VAL A 116 -9.61 20.02 -1.98
N SER A 117 -9.90 20.23 -3.27
CA SER A 117 -10.94 21.16 -3.71
C SER A 117 -12.38 20.71 -3.37
N THR A 118 -12.63 19.42 -3.16
CA THR A 118 -13.97 18.90 -2.79
C THR A 118 -14.26 18.99 -1.29
N SER A 119 -13.29 19.43 -0.48
CA SER A 119 -13.41 19.47 0.99
C SER A 119 -13.71 20.87 1.54
N ILE A 120 -13.82 21.86 0.65
CA ILE A 120 -14.21 23.24 0.98
C ILE A 120 -15.52 23.47 0.20
N GLU A 121 -16.55 23.97 0.87
CA GLU A 121 -17.93 24.22 0.36
C GLU A 121 -18.87 23.00 0.52
N SER A 122 -19.85 22.98 1.42
CA SER A 122 -20.74 24.06 1.84
C SER A 122 -21.36 23.78 3.23
N SER A 123 -21.18 24.72 4.17
CA SER A 123 -22.11 24.92 5.29
C SER A 123 -22.93 26.18 4.99
N PRO A 124 -24.27 26.14 4.99
CA PRO A 124 -25.08 27.33 4.76
C PRO A 124 -25.20 28.11 6.07
N GLY A 125 -24.50 29.25 6.16
CA GLY A 125 -24.70 30.23 7.23
C GLY A 125 -25.62 31.35 6.74
N LEU A 126 -26.79 31.48 7.36
CA LEU A 126 -27.73 32.58 7.16
C LEU A 126 -27.09 33.94 7.51
N GLY A 127 -27.30 34.92 6.62
CA GLY A 127 -27.73 36.26 6.98
C GLY A 127 -26.69 37.27 7.47
N ALA A 128 -26.38 38.26 6.64
CA ALA A 128 -26.71 39.67 6.85
C ALA A 128 -25.74 40.57 6.06
N ALA A 129 -26.32 41.51 5.31
CA ALA A 129 -25.62 42.58 4.64
C ALA A 129 -24.98 43.54 5.65
N ASP A 130 -23.78 44.06 5.37
CA ASP A 130 -23.62 45.45 4.96
C ASP A 130 -22.19 45.72 4.46
N GLY A 131 -22.05 46.69 3.57
CA GLY A 131 -20.82 46.97 2.83
C GLY A 131 -19.66 47.49 3.68
N SER A 132 -18.44 47.10 3.30
CA SER A 132 -17.29 48.02 3.32
C SER A 132 -16.22 47.55 2.35
N VAL A 133 -15.78 48.50 1.53
CA VAL A 133 -14.62 48.42 0.65
C VAL A 133 -13.38 48.32 1.52
N PHE A 134 -12.55 47.30 1.30
CA PHE A 134 -11.13 47.32 1.67
C PHE A 134 -10.31 46.66 0.57
N GLU A 135 -9.58 47.50 -0.15
CA GLU A 135 -8.46 47.15 -1.01
C GLU A 135 -7.24 46.93 -0.11
N GLN A 136 -6.67 45.72 -0.11
CA GLN A 136 -5.37 45.50 0.52
C GLN A 136 -4.60 44.35 -0.16
N ASP A 137 -3.69 44.80 -1.01
CA ASP A 137 -2.40 44.26 -1.43
C ASP A 137 -2.06 42.78 -1.18
N ARG A 138 -1.71 42.14 -2.31
CA ARG A 138 -0.88 40.93 -2.40
C ARG A 138 0.44 41.11 -1.64
N ALA A 139 0.65 40.31 -0.59
CA ALA A 139 1.88 39.53 -0.38
C ALA A 139 1.80 38.76 0.95
N GLY A 140 2.02 37.44 0.92
CA GLY A 140 2.26 36.64 2.12
C GLY A 140 1.45 35.36 2.21
N SER A 141 1.72 34.39 1.34
CA SER A 141 1.25 33.01 1.56
C SER A 141 2.12 32.36 2.63
N VAL A 142 1.58 32.26 3.84
CA VAL A 142 2.18 31.54 4.97
C VAL A 142 2.01 30.04 4.72
N ASN A 143 3.04 29.42 4.16
CA ASN A 143 3.15 27.96 4.09
C ASN A 143 3.45 27.39 5.50
N GLY A 144 2.39 27.17 6.28
CA GLY A 144 2.45 26.41 7.53
C GLY A 144 2.17 24.93 7.28
N ALA A 145 3.22 24.11 7.16
CA ALA A 145 3.33 22.71 7.63
C ALA A 145 4.53 22.04 6.95
N SER A 146 5.74 22.46 7.36
CA SER A 146 6.96 21.71 7.09
C SER A 146 7.02 20.53 8.06
N PHE A 147 6.64 19.32 7.61
CA PHE A 147 7.05 18.10 8.30
C PHE A 147 8.49 17.78 7.91
N ASN A 148 9.42 18.48 8.54
CA ASN A 148 10.80 18.02 8.67
C ASN A 148 10.79 16.84 9.66
N SER A 149 10.79 15.60 9.16
CA SER A 149 11.36 14.50 9.93
C SER A 149 12.83 14.43 9.57
N ALA A 150 13.62 15.21 10.31
CA ALA A 150 15.05 15.12 10.34
C ALA A 150 15.47 13.70 10.75
N LEU A 151 16.38 13.11 9.99
CA LEU A 151 17.18 11.96 10.39
C LEU A 151 18.16 12.42 11.48
N THR A 152 17.76 12.34 12.74
CA THR A 152 18.70 12.32 13.86
C THR A 152 19.20 10.90 14.06
N LEU A 153 20.41 10.64 13.57
CA LEU A 153 21.25 9.49 13.89
C LEU A 153 21.48 9.42 15.42
N PRO A 154 21.19 8.29 16.09
CA PRO A 154 21.78 8.02 17.39
C PRO A 154 23.25 7.62 17.21
N LYS A 155 24.11 8.41 17.83
CA LYS A 155 25.56 8.24 18.02
C LYS A 155 25.84 6.92 18.74
N GLU A 156 26.62 6.04 18.13
CA GLU A 156 27.10 4.80 18.75
C GLU A 156 27.99 5.10 19.98
N PRO A 157 27.84 4.38 21.09
CA PRO A 157 28.79 4.41 22.20
C PRO A 157 30.01 3.51 21.91
N PRO A 158 31.24 3.93 22.24
CA PRO A 158 32.43 3.09 22.08
C PRO A 158 32.67 2.27 23.36
N THR A 159 32.72 0.95 23.24
CA THR A 159 33.27 0.05 24.27
C THR A 159 33.65 -1.25 23.55
N SER A 160 34.91 -1.41 23.13
CA SER A 160 36.08 -1.84 23.92
C SER A 160 36.25 -3.36 23.92
N LEU A 161 37.45 -3.76 23.47
CA LEU A 161 38.17 -4.98 23.83
C LEU A 161 37.52 -6.32 23.44
N SER A 162 37.97 -6.86 22.30
CA SER A 162 38.05 -8.32 22.10
C SER A 162 39.52 -8.69 21.97
N ASP A 163 40.04 -9.41 22.96
CA ASP A 163 41.27 -10.19 22.88
C ASP A 163 40.96 -11.63 23.33
N PRO A 164 41.78 -12.64 23.02
CA PRO A 164 41.33 -13.79 22.27
C PRO A 164 41.43 -15.09 23.08
N GLY A 165 40.84 -16.15 22.53
CA GLY A 165 41.21 -17.52 22.87
C GLY A 165 40.15 -18.24 23.69
N ILE A 166 39.66 -19.35 23.15
CA ILE A 166 39.79 -20.70 23.72
C ILE A 166 39.11 -21.66 22.75
N LEU A 167 39.93 -22.49 22.10
CA LEU A 167 39.58 -23.77 21.47
C LEU A 167 39.10 -24.75 22.56
N PRO A 168 38.21 -25.73 22.27
CA PRO A 168 38.78 -27.06 22.02
C PRO A 168 38.00 -27.99 21.06
N LYS A 169 38.82 -28.77 20.34
CA LYS A 169 38.73 -30.22 20.07
C LYS A 169 37.61 -30.78 19.17
N GLU A 170 37.99 -30.87 17.91
CA GLU A 170 37.94 -32.06 17.06
C GLU A 170 37.83 -33.41 17.81
N ALA A 171 36.79 -34.20 17.48
CA ALA A 171 36.73 -35.63 17.75
C ALA A 171 36.10 -36.33 16.55
N ALA A 172 36.94 -37.08 15.85
CA ALA A 172 36.60 -38.03 14.81
C ALA A 172 35.84 -39.25 15.38
N ARG A 173 35.00 -39.87 14.52
CA ARG A 173 34.78 -41.33 14.28
C ARG A 173 33.35 -41.52 13.74
N GLN A 174 33.23 -41.80 12.45
CA GLN A 174 33.20 -43.15 11.83
C GLN A 174 31.90 -43.93 12.13
N SER A 175 31.17 -44.13 11.04
CA SER A 175 30.06 -45.06 10.83
C SER A 175 30.50 -46.53 10.95
N PRO A 176 29.52 -47.41 11.13
CA PRO A 176 29.34 -48.57 10.28
C PRO A 176 28.18 -48.36 9.28
#